data_AF-A0A238WYS1-F1
#
_entry.id   AF-A0A238WYS1-F1
#
_cell.length_a   1.000
_cell.length_b   1.000
_cell.length_c   1.000
_cell.angle_alpha   90.00
_cell.angle_beta   90.00
_cell.angle_gamma   90.00
#
_symmetry.space_group_name_H-M   'P 1'
#
loop_
_entity.id
_entity.type
_entity.pdbx_description
1 polymer ?
#
loop_
_entity_poly.entity_id
_entity_poly.type
_entity_poly.pdbx_seq_one_letter_code
_entity_poly.pdbx_strand_id
1 'polypeptide(L)'
;MFKGRLADRIVGILLTAITILFICREWGIASWPGAMKPYLVIVVIAFFAMQVRASRKAFIAVAAALTVALALTQGDWQATTIRALESAGFIAAFFSALSTLRNVAQTSPAIQQAGRFLSEQRPGRRYAALTLGGQGFALLLNYGAIQLLGALALANASAEPNAEIRGHRIRRMLLAIQRAFVSTLPWSPLSFAVAISTTVVPGTSWAQAVVPGLVTSALVAGIGWGLDTAFKPKLSAPPPQRRDPSGSWAVMTPLLILLGLLVSSVTILHFLTDVRVIGLVTLIVPTIAVGWLFIQNRGPGGLGAITARLRDYVVTELPGYRSELTLLMMAGYIGTVGSALLVPLIARAGLDVAALPTWLILLALVWIIPLAGQAGMNPILAVTLLAPLVPDAATLGIDPVALVVAITAGWVLSGITSPFTATTLLIGSFAGISAQKVGLVWNGAYALICAVTLSIWVLVYAFLF
;
A
#
# COMPACT_ATOMS: atom_id res chain seq x y z
N MET A 1 18.29 21.59 -18.31
CA MET A 1 18.60 20.98 -16.98
C MET A 1 18.18 21.85 -15.79
N PHE A 2 18.38 23.18 -15.80
CA PHE A 2 18.00 24.09 -14.70
C PHE A 2 16.49 24.16 -14.40
N LYS A 3 15.62 24.17 -15.43
CA LYS A 3 14.16 24.21 -15.25
C LYS A 3 13.59 23.01 -14.47
N GLY A 4 14.20 21.83 -14.61
CA GLY A 4 13.79 20.63 -13.87
C GLY A 4 14.08 20.72 -12.37
N ARG A 5 15.29 21.17 -12.01
CA ARG A 5 15.71 21.27 -10.60
C ARG A 5 14.91 22.30 -9.79
N LEU A 6 14.50 23.40 -10.40
CA LEU A 6 13.64 24.39 -9.72
C LEU A 6 12.23 23.84 -9.50
N ALA A 7 11.65 23.20 -10.53
CA ALA A 7 10.33 22.59 -10.42
C ALA A 7 10.31 21.46 -9.37
N ASP A 8 11.35 20.63 -9.32
CA ASP A 8 11.48 19.58 -8.29
C ASP A 8 11.52 20.18 -6.87
N ARG A 9 12.29 21.25 -6.64
CA ARG A 9 12.31 21.96 -5.36
C ARG A 9 10.93 22.48 -4.95
N ILE A 10 10.22 23.12 -5.89
CA ILE A 10 8.88 23.66 -5.64
C ILE A 10 7.92 22.53 -5.28
N VAL A 11 7.88 21.46 -6.07
CA VAL A 11 7.03 20.28 -5.82
C VAL A 11 7.31 19.67 -4.44
N GLY A 12 8.58 19.53 -4.07
CA GLY A 12 9.00 19.02 -2.77
C GLY A 12 8.44 19.82 -1.60
N ILE A 13 8.61 21.15 -1.68
CA ILE A 13 8.08 22.10 -0.68
C ILE A 13 6.55 22.03 -0.63
N LEU A 14 5.88 21.99 -1.79
CA LEU A 14 4.42 21.89 -1.85
C LEU A 14 3.89 20.60 -1.23
N LEU A 15 4.52 19.45 -1.50
CA LEU A 15 4.12 18.17 -0.91
C LEU A 15 4.33 18.16 0.61
N THR A 16 5.42 18.76 1.08
CA THR A 16 5.66 18.95 2.52
C THR A 16 4.60 19.86 3.15
N ALA A 17 4.26 20.98 2.48
CA ALA A 17 3.20 21.88 2.94
C ALA A 17 1.83 21.18 2.99
N ILE A 18 1.46 20.42 1.95
CA ILE A 18 0.23 19.61 1.92
C ILE A 18 0.22 18.63 3.11
N THR A 19 1.35 17.99 3.40
CA THR A 19 1.48 17.05 4.53
C THR A 19 1.31 17.74 5.87
N ILE A 20 1.96 18.89 6.09
CA ILE A 20 1.80 19.68 7.33
C ILE A 20 0.36 20.16 7.49
N LEU A 21 -0.24 20.71 6.44
CA LEU A 21 -1.64 21.14 6.47
C LEU A 21 -2.59 19.96 6.73
N PHE A 22 -2.28 18.77 6.22
CA PHE A 22 -3.02 17.54 6.51
C PHE A 22 -2.98 17.23 8.01
N ILE A 23 -1.78 17.18 8.59
CA ILE A 23 -1.58 16.96 10.03
C ILE A 23 -2.33 18.01 10.86
N CYS A 24 -2.21 19.31 10.56
CA CYS A 24 -2.89 20.36 11.32
C CYS A 24 -4.42 20.22 11.33
N ARG A 25 -5.01 19.73 10.23
CA ARG A 25 -6.47 19.47 10.14
C ARG A 25 -6.86 18.27 10.98
N GLU A 26 -6.14 17.15 10.86
CA GLU A 26 -6.45 15.92 11.61
C GLU A 26 -6.31 16.11 13.13
N TRP A 27 -5.42 16.99 13.57
CA TRP A 27 -5.18 17.31 14.97
C TRP A 27 -6.08 18.44 15.52
N GLY A 28 -7.02 18.97 14.72
CA GLY A 28 -7.94 20.03 15.15
C GLY A 28 -7.27 21.38 15.45
N ILE A 29 -5.99 21.55 15.11
CA ILE A 29 -5.20 22.78 15.38
C ILE A 29 -5.74 23.96 14.56
N ALA A 30 -6.33 23.68 13.39
CA ALA A 30 -6.67 24.70 12.40
C ALA A 30 -7.75 24.21 11.41
N SER A 31 -8.83 24.99 11.23
CA SER A 31 -9.91 24.73 10.25
C SER A 31 -9.68 25.35 8.86
N TRP A 32 -8.92 26.47 8.80
CA TRP A 32 -8.47 27.14 7.57
C TRP A 32 -7.67 26.31 6.54
N PRO A 33 -6.97 25.20 6.88
CA PRO A 33 -6.28 24.35 5.92
C PRO A 33 -7.21 23.67 4.91
N GLY A 34 -8.52 23.58 5.18
CA GLY A 34 -9.49 23.00 4.25
C GLY A 34 -9.60 23.78 2.94
N ALA A 35 -9.54 25.12 3.01
CA ALA A 35 -9.68 25.97 1.83
C ALA A 35 -8.42 25.99 0.94
N MET A 36 -7.22 25.94 1.54
CA MET A 36 -5.96 26.09 0.78
C MET A 36 -5.47 24.80 0.12
N LYS A 37 -5.75 23.63 0.70
CA LYS A 37 -5.25 22.32 0.21
C LYS A 37 -5.60 22.02 -1.25
N PRO A 38 -6.85 22.19 -1.71
CA PRO A 38 -7.21 21.88 -3.09
C PRO A 38 -6.37 22.65 -4.12
N TYR A 39 -6.09 23.93 -3.86
CA TYR A 39 -5.26 24.75 -4.72
C TYR A 39 -3.80 24.26 -4.79
N LEU A 40 -3.21 23.87 -3.65
CA LEU A 40 -1.86 23.31 -3.62
C LEU A 40 -1.78 21.99 -4.41
N VAL A 41 -2.81 21.15 -4.29
CA VAL A 41 -2.91 19.88 -5.04
C VAL A 41 -2.97 20.14 -6.54
N ILE A 42 -3.76 21.11 -7.01
CA ILE A 42 -3.82 21.50 -8.42
C ILE A 42 -2.44 21.94 -8.92
N VAL A 43 -1.72 22.77 -8.15
CA VAL A 43 -0.38 23.24 -8.53
C VAL A 43 0.60 22.07 -8.65
N VAL A 44 0.59 21.13 -7.69
CA VAL A 44 1.41 19.91 -7.75
C VAL A 44 1.08 19.07 -8.99
N ILE A 45 -0.20 18.86 -9.28
CA ILE A 45 -0.65 18.10 -10.47
C ILE A 45 -0.18 18.80 -11.75
N ALA A 46 -0.26 20.13 -11.83
CA ALA A 46 0.22 20.88 -12.98
C ALA A 46 1.73 20.70 -13.21
N PHE A 47 2.53 20.74 -12.14
CA PHE A 47 3.96 20.42 -12.23
C PHE A 47 4.19 18.97 -12.68
N PHE A 48 3.47 18.01 -12.11
CA PHE A 48 3.59 16.61 -12.52
C PHE A 48 3.20 16.40 -13.98
N ALA A 49 2.14 17.04 -14.49
CA ALA A 49 1.72 16.95 -15.89
C ALA A 49 2.84 17.32 -16.88
N MET A 50 3.74 18.23 -16.49
CA MET A 50 4.90 18.62 -17.29
C MET A 50 6.07 17.62 -17.18
N GLN A 51 6.23 16.93 -16.04
CA GLN A 51 7.41 16.11 -15.74
C GLN A 51 7.24 14.60 -15.93
N VAL A 52 6.01 14.08 -15.87
CA VAL A 52 5.75 12.63 -15.93
C VAL A 52 5.69 12.09 -17.36
N ARG A 53 5.89 10.77 -17.50
CA ARG A 53 5.78 10.06 -18.79
C ARG A 53 4.34 10.10 -19.33
N ALA A 54 4.18 9.95 -20.65
CA ALA A 54 2.88 10.01 -21.34
C ALA A 54 1.80 9.11 -20.71
N SER A 55 2.15 7.90 -20.29
CA SER A 55 1.18 6.99 -19.68
C SER A 55 0.60 7.49 -18.34
N ARG A 56 1.31 8.37 -17.62
CA ARG A 56 0.82 9.00 -16.38
C ARG A 56 0.01 10.25 -16.69
N LYS A 57 0.36 10.96 -17.77
CA LYS A 57 -0.45 12.08 -18.29
C LYS A 57 -1.85 11.62 -18.71
N ALA A 58 -2.00 10.38 -19.18
CA ALA A 58 -3.30 9.80 -19.49
C ALA A 58 -4.26 9.83 -18.29
N PHE A 59 -3.79 9.53 -17.08
CA PHE A 59 -4.62 9.61 -15.86
C PHE A 59 -5.04 11.05 -15.55
N ILE A 60 -4.14 12.01 -15.72
CA ILE A 60 -4.45 13.44 -15.54
C ILE A 60 -5.49 13.89 -16.59
N ALA A 61 -5.36 13.45 -17.84
CA ALA A 61 -6.31 13.75 -18.91
C ALA A 61 -7.69 13.14 -18.64
N VAL A 62 -7.76 11.88 -18.16
CA VAL A 62 -9.00 11.25 -17.73
C VAL A 62 -9.64 12.01 -16.57
N ALA A 63 -8.86 12.40 -15.56
CA ALA A 63 -9.35 13.21 -14.45
C ALA A 63 -9.95 14.55 -14.93
N ALA A 64 -9.27 15.24 -15.86
CA ALA A 64 -9.77 16.47 -16.45
C ALA A 64 -11.06 16.24 -17.25
N ALA A 65 -11.11 15.20 -18.10
CA ALA A 65 -12.28 14.86 -18.90
C ALA A 65 -13.49 14.51 -18.04
N LEU A 66 -13.32 13.73 -16.98
CA LEU A 66 -14.39 13.41 -16.02
C LEU A 66 -14.86 14.65 -15.27
N THR A 67 -13.96 15.58 -14.93
CA THR A 67 -14.33 16.83 -14.27
C THR A 67 -15.16 17.73 -15.19
N VAL A 68 -14.79 17.80 -16.47
CA VAL A 68 -15.60 18.51 -17.49
C VAL A 68 -16.96 17.84 -17.65
N ALA A 69 -17.01 16.52 -17.77
CA ALA A 69 -18.27 15.78 -17.87
C ALA A 69 -19.16 16.02 -16.64
N LEU A 70 -18.58 16.05 -15.44
CA LEU A 70 -19.28 16.36 -14.21
C LEU A 70 -19.84 17.79 -14.22
N ALA A 71 -19.04 18.78 -14.62
CA ALA A 71 -19.48 20.17 -14.72
C ALA A 71 -20.61 20.39 -15.73
N LEU A 72 -20.65 19.58 -16.80
CA LEU A 72 -21.70 19.64 -17.81
C LEU A 72 -22.98 18.90 -17.41
N THR A 73 -22.92 17.97 -16.46
CA THR A 73 -24.04 17.07 -16.13
C THR A 73 -24.63 17.29 -14.73
N GLN A 74 -23.90 17.92 -13.81
CA GLN A 74 -24.31 18.07 -12.41
C GLN A 74 -24.08 19.51 -11.91
N GLY A 75 -25.06 20.05 -11.18
CA GLY A 75 -24.98 21.38 -10.57
C GLY A 75 -23.95 21.48 -9.44
N ASP A 76 -23.76 20.41 -8.65
CA ASP A 76 -22.82 20.33 -7.51
C ASP A 76 -21.41 19.84 -7.90
N TRP A 77 -20.99 20.13 -9.13
CA TRP A 77 -19.68 19.66 -9.63
C TRP A 77 -18.50 20.23 -8.83
N GLN A 78 -18.63 21.45 -8.30
CA GLN A 78 -17.58 22.13 -7.54
C GLN A 78 -17.29 21.42 -6.22
N ALA A 79 -18.33 21.10 -5.42
CA ALA A 79 -18.12 20.44 -4.14
C ALA A 79 -17.55 19.03 -4.34
N THR A 80 -18.03 18.30 -5.36
CA THR A 80 -17.48 16.99 -5.73
C THR A 80 -16.02 17.09 -6.17
N THR A 81 -15.66 18.10 -6.95
CA THR A 81 -14.27 18.35 -7.38
C THR A 81 -13.38 18.68 -6.18
N ILE A 82 -13.86 19.48 -5.23
CA ILE A 82 -13.14 19.78 -3.99
C ILE A 82 -12.91 18.49 -3.19
N ARG A 83 -13.94 17.65 -3.00
CA ARG A 83 -13.80 16.34 -2.32
C ARG A 83 -12.76 15.44 -3.03
N ALA A 84 -12.74 15.44 -4.35
CA ALA A 84 -11.76 14.69 -5.14
C ALA A 84 -10.33 15.21 -4.96
N LEU A 85 -10.15 16.54 -4.88
CA LEU A 85 -8.86 17.17 -4.57
C LEU A 85 -8.42 16.92 -3.13
N GLU A 86 -9.34 16.89 -2.18
CA GLU A 86 -9.07 16.51 -0.78
C GLU A 86 -8.60 15.05 -0.68
N SER A 87 -9.26 14.13 -1.41
CA SER A 87 -8.84 12.73 -1.53
C SER A 87 -7.43 12.59 -2.11
N ALA A 88 -7.13 13.32 -3.19
CA ALA A 88 -5.80 13.37 -3.77
C ALA A 88 -4.76 13.96 -2.81
N GLY A 89 -5.10 15.04 -2.10
CA GLY A 89 -4.24 15.68 -1.10
C GLY A 89 -3.96 14.78 0.11
N PHE A 90 -4.97 14.03 0.58
CA PHE A 90 -4.81 13.00 1.59
C PHE A 90 -3.80 11.93 1.14
N ILE A 91 -3.97 11.40 -0.07
CA ILE A 91 -3.05 10.38 -0.62
C ILE A 91 -1.63 10.93 -0.74
N ALA A 92 -1.46 12.18 -1.18
CA ALA A 92 -0.17 12.83 -1.27
C ALA A 92 0.49 13.00 0.11
N ALA A 93 -0.25 13.48 1.11
CA ALA A 93 0.22 13.67 2.47
C ALA A 93 0.61 12.33 3.11
N PHE A 94 -0.27 11.33 3.00
CA PHE A 94 -0.05 10.01 3.57
C PHE A 94 1.16 9.33 2.91
N PHE A 95 1.26 9.35 1.58
CA PHE A 95 2.43 8.81 0.87
C PHE A 95 3.73 9.52 1.28
N SER A 96 3.71 10.85 1.33
CA SER A 96 4.87 11.66 1.72
C SER A 96 5.32 11.29 3.13
N ALA A 97 4.39 11.24 4.09
CA ALA A 97 4.69 10.83 5.46
C ALA A 97 5.33 9.43 5.52
N LEU A 98 4.76 8.42 4.86
CA LEU A 98 5.32 7.06 4.83
C LEU A 98 6.68 6.97 4.17
N SER A 99 6.93 7.78 3.14
CA SER A 99 8.21 7.79 2.42
C SER A 99 9.38 8.30 3.28
N THR A 100 9.13 9.11 4.30
CA THR A 100 10.17 9.59 5.24
C THR A 100 10.86 8.44 5.97
N LEU A 101 10.07 7.48 6.50
CA LEU A 101 10.61 6.34 7.23
C LEU A 101 11.31 5.36 6.30
N ARG A 102 10.76 5.15 5.11
CA ARG A 102 11.40 4.38 4.05
C ARG A 102 12.80 4.95 3.72
N ASN A 103 12.91 6.26 3.55
CA ASN A 103 14.15 6.94 3.21
C ASN A 103 15.28 6.62 4.20
N VAL A 104 15.00 6.74 5.50
CA VAL A 104 15.99 6.52 6.57
C VAL A 104 16.27 5.04 6.77
N ALA A 105 15.26 4.19 6.66
CA ALA A 105 15.41 2.76 6.88
C ALA A 105 16.19 2.06 5.73
N GLN A 106 16.09 2.53 4.49
CA GLN A 106 16.85 1.97 3.36
C GLN A 106 18.37 2.16 3.49
N THR A 107 18.80 3.25 4.14
CA THR A 107 20.22 3.54 4.40
C THR A 107 20.74 2.87 5.67
N SER A 108 19.90 2.15 6.42
CA SER A 108 20.28 1.52 7.69
C SER A 108 21.02 0.20 7.50
N PRO A 109 22.28 0.08 7.97
CA PRO A 109 23.01 -1.20 7.93
C PRO A 109 22.31 -2.31 8.70
N ALA A 110 21.66 -1.97 9.82
CA ALA A 110 20.91 -2.91 10.63
C ALA A 110 19.72 -3.53 9.88
N ILE A 111 18.98 -2.71 9.12
CA ILE A 111 17.86 -3.18 8.29
C ILE A 111 18.35 -4.05 7.13
N GLN A 112 19.51 -3.73 6.54
CA GLN A 112 20.12 -4.57 5.50
C GLN A 112 20.60 -5.91 6.05
N GLN A 113 21.26 -5.93 7.22
CA GLN A 113 21.67 -7.16 7.91
C GLN A 113 20.46 -8.03 8.26
N ALA A 114 19.39 -7.42 8.75
CA ALA A 114 18.13 -8.10 9.02
C ALA A 114 17.56 -8.75 7.75
N GLY A 115 17.51 -8.03 6.63
CA GLY A 115 17.04 -8.58 5.36
C GLY A 115 17.89 -9.76 4.87
N ARG A 116 19.22 -9.67 5.03
CA ARG A 116 20.16 -10.74 4.67
C ARG A 116 19.90 -12.00 5.52
N PHE A 117 19.78 -11.84 6.84
CA PHE A 117 19.48 -12.93 7.76
C PHE A 117 18.19 -13.69 7.39
N LEU A 118 17.12 -12.98 7.00
CA LEU A 118 15.88 -13.62 6.55
C LEU A 118 16.05 -14.40 5.24
N SER A 119 16.83 -13.86 4.30
CA SER A 119 17.08 -14.49 2.99
C SER A 119 17.96 -15.73 3.09
N GLU A 120 18.85 -15.79 4.09
CA GLU A 120 19.81 -16.87 4.32
C GLU A 120 19.23 -18.05 5.09
N GLN A 121 18.00 -17.95 5.60
CA GLN A 121 17.37 -19.02 6.38
C GLN A 121 17.37 -20.37 5.66
N ARG A 122 17.36 -21.44 6.44
CA ARG A 122 17.35 -22.83 5.94
C ARG A 122 16.16 -23.07 4.99
N PRO A 123 16.29 -23.90 3.94
CA PRO A 123 15.26 -24.07 2.90
C PRO A 123 13.84 -24.38 3.41
N GLY A 124 13.71 -25.12 4.51
CA GLY A 124 12.40 -25.45 5.10
C GLY A 124 11.75 -24.33 5.93
N ARG A 125 12.55 -23.37 6.44
CA ARG A 125 12.07 -22.24 7.26
C ARG A 125 12.02 -20.92 6.48
N ARG A 126 12.77 -20.83 5.38
CA ARG A 126 12.97 -19.59 4.63
C ARG A 126 11.68 -18.94 4.16
N TYR A 127 10.75 -19.72 3.60
CA TYR A 127 9.48 -19.17 3.14
C TYR A 127 8.71 -18.54 4.30
N ALA A 128 8.57 -19.25 5.42
CA ALA A 128 7.89 -18.74 6.61
C ALA A 128 8.60 -17.51 7.19
N ALA A 129 9.93 -17.55 7.28
CA ALA A 129 10.74 -16.42 7.78
C ALA A 129 10.61 -15.17 6.89
N LEU A 130 10.67 -15.34 5.56
CA LEU A 130 10.44 -14.25 4.61
C LEU A 130 8.99 -13.77 4.62
N THR A 131 8.01 -14.65 4.89
CA THR A 131 6.60 -14.27 4.97
C THR A 131 6.33 -13.45 6.23
N LEU A 132 6.68 -13.98 7.40
CA LEU A 132 6.45 -13.33 8.70
C LEU A 132 7.37 -12.13 8.92
N GLY A 133 8.68 -12.29 8.71
CA GLY A 133 9.64 -11.20 8.83
C GLY A 133 9.42 -10.13 7.76
N GLY A 134 9.06 -10.55 6.53
CA GLY A 134 8.74 -9.64 5.45
C GLY A 134 7.53 -8.75 5.72
N GLN A 135 6.56 -9.17 6.54
CA GLN A 135 5.47 -8.29 6.97
C GLN A 135 6.01 -7.08 7.76
N GLY A 136 6.96 -7.31 8.67
CA GLY A 136 7.61 -6.22 9.41
C GLY A 136 8.33 -5.24 8.48
N PHE A 137 9.07 -5.75 7.49
CA PHE A 137 9.71 -4.92 6.48
C PHE A 137 8.69 -4.16 5.61
N ALA A 138 7.63 -4.83 5.18
CA ALA A 138 6.57 -4.23 4.36
C ALA A 138 5.87 -3.09 5.09
N LEU A 139 5.65 -3.24 6.40
CA LEU A 139 5.06 -2.19 7.22
C LEU A 139 5.93 -0.93 7.21
N LEU A 140 7.24 -1.06 7.40
CA LEU A 140 8.15 0.09 7.51
C LEU A 140 8.57 0.69 6.17
N LEU A 141 8.88 -0.15 5.19
CA LEU A 141 9.50 0.25 3.93
C LEU A 141 8.48 0.35 2.79
N ASN A 142 7.23 -0.08 3.02
CA ASN A 142 6.22 -0.21 1.99
C ASN A 142 6.78 -0.97 0.77
N TYR A 143 6.63 -0.47 -0.45
CA TYR A 143 7.22 -1.08 -1.66
C TYR A 143 8.76 -1.22 -1.60
N GLY A 144 9.45 -0.43 -0.77
CA GLY A 144 10.88 -0.57 -0.52
C GLY A 144 11.28 -1.91 0.09
N ALA A 145 10.36 -2.59 0.81
CA ALA A 145 10.58 -3.93 1.33
C ALA A 145 10.78 -4.95 0.20
N ILE A 146 9.96 -4.87 -0.85
CA ILE A 146 10.06 -5.75 -2.02
C ILE A 146 11.37 -5.49 -2.76
N GLN A 147 11.77 -4.23 -2.89
CA GLN A 147 13.04 -3.87 -3.53
C GLN A 147 14.24 -4.42 -2.74
N LEU A 148 14.27 -4.20 -1.42
CA LEU A 148 15.37 -4.64 -0.56
C LEU A 148 15.44 -6.17 -0.48
N LEU A 149 14.36 -6.81 -0.06
CA LEU A 149 14.33 -8.27 0.12
C LEU A 149 14.44 -9.00 -1.22
N GLY A 150 13.86 -8.46 -2.30
CA GLY A 150 13.95 -9.03 -3.64
C GLY A 150 15.37 -9.01 -4.19
N ALA A 151 16.09 -7.89 -4.03
CA ALA A 151 17.50 -7.79 -4.43
C ALA A 151 18.40 -8.76 -3.63
N LEU A 152 18.19 -8.85 -2.30
CA LEU A 152 18.92 -9.79 -1.45
C LEU A 152 18.59 -11.25 -1.78
N ALA A 153 17.32 -11.54 -2.09
CA ALA A 153 16.89 -12.86 -2.52
C ALA A 153 17.56 -13.29 -3.83
N LEU A 154 17.65 -12.36 -4.80
CA LEU A 154 18.32 -12.62 -6.07
C LEU A 154 19.82 -12.82 -5.87
N ALA A 155 20.49 -11.94 -5.11
CA ALA A 155 21.91 -12.08 -4.79
C ALA A 155 22.22 -13.42 -4.10
N ASN A 156 21.39 -13.83 -3.13
CA ASN A 156 21.53 -15.12 -2.46
C ASN A 156 21.28 -16.32 -3.39
N ALA A 157 20.37 -16.20 -4.35
CA ALA A 157 20.05 -17.27 -5.27
C ALA A 157 21.06 -17.39 -6.42
N SER A 158 21.66 -16.29 -6.87
CA SER A 158 22.70 -16.30 -7.92
C SER A 158 23.97 -17.06 -7.52
N ALA A 159 24.21 -17.22 -6.22
CA ALA A 159 25.31 -18.05 -5.70
C ALA A 159 25.08 -19.56 -5.86
N GLU A 160 23.87 -19.99 -6.25
CA GLU A 160 23.54 -21.40 -6.50
C GLU A 160 23.98 -21.80 -7.92
N PRO A 161 24.93 -22.74 -8.09
CA PRO A 161 25.42 -23.15 -9.40
C PRO A 161 24.35 -23.87 -10.22
N ASN A 162 23.54 -24.73 -9.58
CA ASN A 162 22.51 -25.50 -10.28
C ASN A 162 21.35 -24.58 -10.74
N ALA A 163 21.11 -24.52 -12.06
CA ALA A 163 20.11 -23.67 -12.67
C ALA A 163 18.66 -23.99 -12.23
N GLU A 164 18.34 -25.26 -12.05
CA GLU A 164 17.03 -25.72 -11.58
C GLU A 164 16.77 -25.23 -10.15
N ILE A 165 17.72 -25.47 -9.25
CA ILE A 165 17.64 -25.08 -7.83
C ILE A 165 17.57 -23.55 -7.72
N ARG A 166 18.38 -22.85 -8.51
CA ARG A 166 18.38 -21.38 -8.58
C ARG A 166 17.01 -20.85 -9.00
N GLY A 167 16.41 -21.41 -10.04
CA GLY A 167 15.07 -21.02 -10.52
C GLY A 167 13.99 -21.21 -9.45
N HIS A 168 13.96 -22.38 -8.81
CA HIS A 168 13.03 -22.65 -7.72
C HIS A 168 13.23 -21.72 -6.52
N ARG A 169 14.49 -21.44 -6.15
CA ARG A 169 14.83 -20.54 -5.05
C ARG A 169 14.36 -19.11 -5.33
N ILE A 170 14.66 -18.57 -6.52
CA ILE A 170 14.22 -17.23 -6.93
C ILE A 170 12.69 -17.13 -6.84
N ARG A 171 11.97 -18.05 -7.50
CA ARG A 171 10.50 -18.04 -7.51
C ARG A 171 9.91 -18.08 -6.11
N ARG A 172 10.35 -19.01 -5.26
CA ARG A 172 9.80 -19.18 -3.91
C ARG A 172 10.07 -17.98 -3.00
N MET A 173 11.29 -17.43 -3.05
CA MET A 173 11.66 -16.28 -2.23
C MET A 173 10.91 -15.02 -2.67
N LEU A 174 10.84 -14.75 -3.97
CA LEU A 174 10.10 -13.62 -4.52
C LEU A 174 8.60 -13.70 -4.19
N LEU A 175 7.99 -14.88 -4.33
CA LEU A 175 6.59 -15.08 -3.94
C LEU A 175 6.37 -14.90 -2.43
N ALA A 176 7.28 -15.40 -1.58
CA ALA A 176 7.19 -15.17 -0.14
C ALA A 176 7.24 -13.68 0.21
N ILE A 177 8.13 -12.91 -0.43
CA ILE A 177 8.25 -11.46 -0.23
C ILE A 177 6.99 -10.72 -0.71
N GLN A 178 6.45 -11.09 -1.87
CA GLN A 178 5.21 -10.51 -2.37
C GLN A 178 4.05 -10.78 -1.41
N ARG A 179 3.92 -12.02 -0.95
CA ARG A 179 2.85 -12.49 -0.05
C ARG A 179 2.97 -11.90 1.35
N ALA A 180 4.20 -11.74 1.86
CA ALA A 180 4.49 -10.92 3.03
C ALA A 180 3.92 -9.51 2.89
N PHE A 181 4.23 -8.83 1.77
CA PHE A 181 3.74 -7.47 1.56
C PHE A 181 2.20 -7.41 1.54
N VAL A 182 1.55 -8.23 0.72
CA VAL A 182 0.07 -8.18 0.59
C VAL A 182 -0.65 -8.59 1.88
N SER A 183 -0.08 -9.50 2.67
CA SER A 183 -0.65 -9.87 3.97
C SER A 183 -0.60 -8.74 5.01
N THR A 184 0.20 -7.68 4.81
CA THR A 184 0.12 -6.48 5.68
C THR A 184 -1.01 -5.52 5.34
N LEU A 185 -1.51 -5.56 4.10
CA LEU A 185 -2.52 -4.62 3.61
C LEU A 185 -3.80 -4.59 4.45
N PRO A 186 -4.41 -5.71 4.89
CA PRO A 186 -5.72 -5.68 5.53
C PRO A 186 -5.73 -5.17 6.98
N TRP A 187 -4.58 -5.06 7.64
CA TRP A 187 -4.52 -4.67 9.07
C TRP A 187 -3.56 -3.53 9.39
N SER A 188 -2.58 -3.25 8.52
CA SER A 188 -1.57 -2.25 8.82
C SER A 188 -2.19 -0.84 8.81
N PRO A 189 -1.98 -0.03 9.87
CA PRO A 189 -2.40 1.37 9.89
C PRO A 189 -1.66 2.24 8.86
N LEU A 190 -0.56 1.71 8.30
CA LEU A 190 0.24 2.35 7.27
C LEU A 190 -0.21 1.98 5.84
N SER A 191 -1.19 1.08 5.69
CA SER A 191 -1.64 0.64 4.37
C SER A 191 -2.70 1.59 3.80
N PHE A 192 -2.62 1.85 2.49
CA PHE A 192 -3.69 2.53 1.77
C PHE A 192 -4.99 1.72 1.79
N ALA A 193 -4.92 0.39 1.88
CA ALA A 193 -6.10 -0.46 1.90
C ALA A 193 -6.97 -0.17 3.13
N VAL A 194 -6.39 -0.12 4.33
CA VAL A 194 -7.15 0.22 5.54
C VAL A 194 -7.52 1.69 5.55
N ALA A 195 -6.59 2.58 5.19
CA ALA A 195 -6.82 4.02 5.26
C ALA A 195 -7.95 4.49 4.33
N ILE A 196 -8.04 3.93 3.12
CA ILE A 196 -9.12 4.25 2.18
C ILE A 196 -10.40 3.53 2.56
N SER A 197 -10.37 2.23 2.87
CA SER A 197 -11.58 1.48 3.26
C SER A 197 -12.30 2.10 4.46
N THR A 198 -11.55 2.51 5.49
CA THR A 198 -12.13 3.15 6.69
C THR A 198 -12.54 4.60 6.49
N THR A 199 -12.21 5.20 5.33
CA THR A 199 -12.67 6.54 4.95
C THR A 199 -13.89 6.49 4.06
N VAL A 200 -14.00 5.46 3.19
CA VAL A 200 -15.15 5.29 2.29
C VAL A 200 -16.32 4.56 2.95
N VAL A 201 -16.08 3.77 4.00
CA VAL A 201 -17.13 3.09 4.78
C VAL A 201 -17.40 3.87 6.07
N PRO A 202 -18.57 4.55 6.19
CA PRO A 202 -18.92 5.32 7.37
C PRO A 202 -18.99 4.47 8.64
N GLY A 203 -18.72 5.09 9.80
CA GLY A 203 -18.84 4.41 11.11
C GLY A 203 -17.72 3.40 11.41
N THR A 204 -16.65 3.39 10.62
CA THR A 204 -15.52 2.46 10.81
C THR A 204 -14.24 3.17 11.23
N SER A 205 -13.38 2.43 11.92
CA SER A 205 -12.07 2.87 12.37
C SER A 205 -11.04 1.76 12.18
N TRP A 206 -9.75 2.14 12.21
CA TRP A 206 -8.67 1.15 12.20
C TRP A 206 -8.75 0.21 13.42
N ALA A 207 -9.12 0.73 14.59
CA ALA A 207 -9.19 -0.06 15.82
C ALA A 207 -10.22 -1.19 15.73
N GLN A 208 -11.34 -0.97 15.04
CA GLN A 208 -12.32 -2.01 14.75
C GLN A 208 -11.83 -2.99 13.67
N ALA A 209 -11.15 -2.47 12.63
CA ALA A 209 -10.71 -3.28 11.48
C ALA A 209 -9.44 -4.13 11.74
N VAL A 210 -8.62 -3.79 12.75
CA VAL A 210 -7.29 -4.43 12.94
C VAL A 210 -7.40 -5.92 13.23
N VAL A 211 -8.33 -6.34 14.08
CA VAL A 211 -8.51 -7.76 14.45
C VAL A 211 -8.95 -8.60 13.25
N PRO A 212 -10.07 -8.28 12.55
CA PRO A 212 -10.45 -9.06 11.38
C PRO A 212 -9.44 -8.91 10.22
N GLY A 213 -8.73 -7.80 10.13
CA GLY A 213 -7.60 -7.63 9.22
C GLY A 213 -6.43 -8.58 9.53
N LEU A 214 -6.11 -8.80 10.81
CA LEU A 214 -5.07 -9.74 11.24
C LEU A 214 -5.48 -11.19 10.94
N VAL A 215 -6.76 -11.54 11.07
CA VAL A 215 -7.28 -12.83 10.61
C VAL A 215 -7.08 -12.98 9.10
N THR A 216 -7.44 -11.95 8.33
CA THR A 216 -7.20 -11.91 6.87
C THR A 216 -5.72 -12.11 6.53
N SER A 217 -4.81 -11.44 7.25
CA SER A 217 -3.35 -11.60 7.12
C SER A 217 -2.92 -13.03 7.40
N ALA A 218 -3.38 -13.61 8.51
CA ALA A 218 -3.04 -14.97 8.94
C ALA A 218 -3.50 -16.02 7.92
N LEU A 219 -4.72 -15.87 7.38
CA LEU A 219 -5.24 -16.73 6.32
C LEU A 219 -4.35 -16.66 5.07
N VAL A 220 -4.07 -15.46 4.58
CA VAL A 220 -3.31 -15.22 3.34
C VAL A 220 -1.85 -15.68 3.46
N ALA A 221 -1.21 -15.40 4.61
CA ALA A 221 0.13 -15.87 4.91
C ALA A 221 0.16 -17.39 5.11
N GLY A 222 -0.82 -17.94 5.83
CA GLY A 222 -0.97 -19.36 6.12
C GLY A 222 -1.19 -20.20 4.87
N ILE A 223 -2.09 -19.79 3.97
CA ILE A 223 -2.31 -20.43 2.66
C ILE A 223 -1.01 -20.43 1.86
N GLY A 224 -0.29 -19.30 1.85
CA GLY A 224 0.97 -19.19 1.12
C GLY A 224 2.01 -20.17 1.62
N TRP A 225 2.15 -20.28 2.95
CA TRP A 225 3.07 -21.21 3.60
C TRP A 225 2.65 -22.67 3.43
N GLY A 226 1.35 -22.96 3.53
CA GLY A 226 0.77 -24.28 3.31
C GLY A 226 1.05 -24.79 1.89
N LEU A 227 0.80 -23.96 0.87
CA LEU A 227 1.10 -24.31 -0.51
C LEU A 227 2.59 -24.51 -0.76
N ASP A 228 3.44 -23.64 -0.23
CA ASP A 228 4.90 -23.80 -0.35
C ASP A 228 5.42 -25.08 0.33
N THR A 229 4.75 -25.49 1.42
CA THR A 229 5.11 -26.70 2.18
C THR A 229 4.60 -27.97 1.52
N ALA A 230 3.36 -27.97 1.01
CA ALA A 230 2.73 -29.10 0.36
C ALA A 230 3.32 -29.37 -1.03
N PHE A 231 3.61 -28.32 -1.80
CA PHE A 231 4.12 -28.40 -3.17
C PHE A 231 5.60 -28.05 -3.25
N LYS A 232 6.41 -28.59 -2.33
CA LYS A 232 7.87 -28.43 -2.39
C LYS A 232 8.40 -29.01 -3.71
N PRO A 233 9.26 -28.28 -4.45
CA PRO A 233 9.87 -28.80 -5.66
C PRO A 233 10.61 -30.11 -5.37
N LYS A 234 10.32 -31.16 -6.15
CA LYS A 234 11.12 -32.38 -6.18
C LYS A 234 12.37 -32.07 -6.99
N LEU A 235 13.54 -32.14 -6.37
CA LEU A 235 14.81 -31.84 -7.03
C LEU A 235 15.25 -33.05 -7.87
N SER A 236 15.77 -32.81 -9.06
CA SER A 236 16.41 -33.87 -9.86
C SER A 236 17.78 -34.31 -9.30
N ALA A 237 18.37 -33.52 -8.40
CA ALA A 237 19.66 -33.78 -7.75
C ALA A 237 19.54 -33.77 -6.22
N PRO A 238 20.47 -34.42 -5.48
CA PRO A 238 20.48 -34.37 -4.02
C PRO A 238 20.55 -32.93 -3.51
N PRO A 239 19.87 -32.62 -2.38
CA PRO A 239 19.79 -31.27 -1.88
C PRO A 239 21.18 -30.73 -1.49
N PRO A 240 21.48 -29.45 -1.79
CA PRO A 240 22.76 -28.85 -1.45
C PRO A 240 22.98 -28.81 0.07
N GLN A 241 24.25 -28.77 0.48
CA GLN A 241 24.64 -28.73 1.88
C GLN A 241 23.96 -27.55 2.59
N ARG A 242 23.33 -27.83 3.73
CA ARG A 242 22.65 -26.82 4.54
C ARG A 242 23.72 -25.89 5.13
N ARG A 243 23.73 -24.64 4.67
CA ARG A 243 24.49 -23.56 5.29
C ARG A 243 23.65 -22.94 6.39
N ASP A 244 24.27 -22.71 7.54
CA ASP A 244 23.63 -21.96 8.60
C ASP A 244 23.62 -20.47 8.26
N PRO A 245 22.54 -19.74 8.62
CA PRO A 245 22.46 -18.32 8.37
C PRO A 245 23.55 -17.59 9.16
N SER A 246 24.07 -16.50 8.60
CA SER A 246 24.99 -15.65 9.33
C SER A 246 24.24 -14.85 10.41
N GLY A 247 24.56 -15.11 11.69
CA GLY A 247 23.97 -14.42 12.83
C GLY A 247 22.77 -15.13 13.48
N SER A 248 22.11 -14.43 14.40
CA SER A 248 20.98 -14.93 15.19
C SER A 248 19.74 -14.05 15.02
N TRP A 249 18.61 -14.48 15.57
CA TRP A 249 17.37 -13.69 15.57
C TRP A 249 17.51 -12.32 16.25
N ALA A 250 18.57 -12.08 17.04
CA ALA A 250 18.89 -10.77 17.60
C ALA A 250 19.14 -9.70 16.52
N VAL A 251 19.47 -10.08 15.28
CA VAL A 251 19.60 -9.12 14.17
C VAL A 251 18.24 -8.51 13.78
N MET A 252 17.11 -9.12 14.17
CA MET A 252 15.78 -8.55 14.00
C MET A 252 15.44 -7.46 15.02
N THR A 253 16.21 -7.33 16.11
CA THR A 253 15.89 -6.42 17.22
C THR A 253 15.63 -4.98 16.77
N PRO A 254 16.42 -4.35 15.87
CA PRO A 254 16.15 -2.99 15.42
C PRO A 254 14.81 -2.84 14.69
N LEU A 255 14.43 -3.84 13.89
CA LEU A 255 13.13 -3.91 13.23
C LEU A 255 12.01 -4.03 14.27
N LEU A 256 12.16 -4.92 15.25
CA LEU A 256 11.17 -5.13 16.31
C LEU A 256 11.00 -3.91 17.21
N ILE A 257 12.09 -3.22 17.57
CA ILE A 257 12.06 -1.98 18.36
C ILE A 257 11.27 -0.91 17.61
N LEU A 258 11.53 -0.75 16.30
CA LEU A 258 10.86 0.26 15.51
C LEU A 258 9.37 -0.03 15.33
N LEU A 259 9.01 -1.30 15.08
CA LEU A 259 7.62 -1.73 15.03
C LEU A 259 6.93 -1.53 16.38
N GLY A 260 7.60 -1.90 17.47
CA GLY A 260 7.11 -1.69 18.84
C GLY A 260 6.89 -0.22 19.14
N LEU A 261 7.83 0.66 18.78
CA LEU A 261 7.73 2.11 18.93
C LEU A 261 6.57 2.68 18.12
N LEU A 262 6.40 2.25 16.86
CA LEU A 262 5.30 2.71 16.03
C LEU A 262 3.94 2.29 16.62
N VAL A 263 3.79 1.01 16.94
CA VAL A 263 2.54 0.47 17.49
C VAL A 263 2.22 1.11 18.84
N SER A 264 3.20 1.20 19.75
CA SER A 264 2.98 1.82 21.05
C SER A 264 2.62 3.30 20.92
N SER A 265 3.33 4.06 20.07
CA SER A 265 3.04 5.49 19.85
C SER A 265 1.64 5.70 19.27
N VAL A 266 1.26 4.92 18.26
CA VAL A 266 -0.08 5.01 17.65
C VAL A 266 -1.15 4.65 18.67
N THR A 267 -1.00 3.54 19.38
CA THR A 267 -1.98 3.09 20.37
C THR A 267 -2.12 4.08 21.53
N ILE A 268 -1.00 4.51 22.12
CA ILE A 268 -1.01 5.47 23.25
C ILE A 268 -1.65 6.78 22.82
N LEU A 269 -1.21 7.38 21.70
CA LEU A 269 -1.76 8.66 21.25
C LEU A 269 -3.23 8.54 20.82
N HIS A 270 -3.64 7.41 20.26
CA HIS A 270 -5.04 7.19 19.91
C HIS A 270 -5.95 7.24 21.13
N PHE A 271 -5.56 6.58 22.22
CA PHE A 271 -6.34 6.63 23.46
C PHE A 271 -6.26 7.98 24.20
N LEU A 272 -5.25 8.81 23.91
CA LEU A 272 -5.06 10.12 24.58
C LEU A 272 -5.67 11.31 23.84
N THR A 273 -5.83 11.23 22.51
CA THR A 273 -6.12 12.41 21.67
C THR A 273 -7.41 12.31 20.86
N ASP A 274 -8.09 11.16 20.85
CA ASP A 274 -9.23 10.83 19.98
C ASP A 274 -8.98 11.05 18.47
N VAL A 275 -7.74 11.38 18.08
CA VAL A 275 -7.35 11.57 16.68
C VAL A 275 -7.40 10.22 15.97
N ARG A 276 -7.95 10.24 14.75
CA ARG A 276 -7.99 9.06 13.89
C ARG A 276 -6.58 8.53 13.67
N VAL A 277 -6.44 7.20 13.68
CA VAL A 277 -5.14 6.51 13.51
C VAL A 277 -4.39 6.96 12.25
N ILE A 278 -5.11 7.26 11.17
CA ILE A 278 -4.53 7.79 9.94
C ILE A 278 -3.83 9.14 10.20
N GLY A 279 -4.49 10.07 10.91
CA GLY A 279 -3.91 11.34 11.31
C GLY A 279 -2.69 11.19 12.23
N LEU A 280 -2.76 10.26 13.19
CA LEU A 280 -1.63 9.94 14.07
C LEU A 280 -0.42 9.44 13.28
N VAL A 281 -0.63 8.47 12.39
CA VAL A 281 0.41 7.90 11.54
C VAL A 281 1.12 8.98 10.72
N THR A 282 0.38 9.94 10.15
CA THR A 282 0.98 11.00 9.33
C THR A 282 1.93 11.91 10.10
N LEU A 283 1.82 11.99 11.43
CA LEU A 283 2.76 12.73 12.28
C LEU A 283 3.84 11.82 12.87
N ILE A 284 3.45 10.67 13.41
CA ILE A 284 4.33 9.74 14.12
C ILE A 284 5.43 9.22 13.19
N VAL A 285 5.08 8.84 11.96
CA VAL A 285 6.04 8.24 11.03
C VAL A 285 7.18 9.21 10.65
N PRO A 286 6.90 10.46 10.20
CA PRO A 286 7.96 11.46 10.01
C PRO A 286 8.75 11.77 11.28
N THR A 287 8.10 11.82 12.44
CA THR A 287 8.77 12.11 13.72
C THR A 287 9.77 11.02 14.08
N ILE A 288 9.37 9.75 13.93
CA ILE A 288 10.26 8.59 14.11
C ILE A 288 11.40 8.63 13.10
N ALA A 289 11.11 8.92 11.82
CA ALA A 289 12.13 9.01 10.78
C ALA A 289 13.19 10.08 11.09
N VAL A 290 12.75 11.26 11.52
CA VAL A 290 13.64 12.35 11.95
C VAL A 290 14.47 11.92 13.16
N GLY A 291 13.84 11.38 14.22
CA GLY A 291 14.55 10.90 15.41
C GLY A 291 15.59 9.82 15.08
N TRP A 292 15.25 8.90 14.17
CA TRP A 292 16.19 7.88 13.71
C TRP A 292 17.32 8.47 12.88
N LEU A 293 17.04 9.44 12.01
CA LEU A 293 18.07 10.16 11.25
C LEU A 293 19.07 10.85 12.18
N PHE A 294 18.60 11.45 13.28
CA PHE A 294 19.45 12.01 14.33
C PHE A 294 20.37 10.93 14.95
N ILE A 295 19.82 9.77 15.32
CA ILE A 295 20.59 8.67 15.91
C ILE A 295 21.63 8.13 14.93
N GLN A 296 21.27 7.97 13.65
CA GLN A 296 22.14 7.41 12.62
C GLN A 296 23.32 8.34 12.27
N ASN A 297 23.15 9.66 12.38
CA ASN A 297 24.15 10.66 12.01
C ASN A 297 24.82 11.33 13.23
N ARG A 298 24.84 10.69 14.41
CA ARG A 298 25.57 11.16 15.60
C ARG A 298 27.11 11.18 15.43
N GLY A 299 27.64 10.88 14.25
CA GLY A 299 29.06 10.94 13.91
C GLY A 299 29.54 12.32 13.40
N PRO A 300 30.72 12.40 12.76
CA PRO A 300 31.47 13.65 12.51
C PRO A 300 30.79 14.69 11.60
N GLY A 301 29.63 14.39 11.01
CA GLY A 301 28.85 15.34 10.18
C GLY A 301 27.90 16.25 10.97
N GLY A 302 27.61 15.93 12.24
CA GLY A 302 26.77 16.73 13.14
C GLY A 302 25.41 17.15 12.56
N LEU A 303 24.91 18.31 12.98
CA LEU A 303 23.64 18.91 12.50
C LEU A 303 23.66 19.25 11.00
N GLY A 304 24.84 19.50 10.42
CA GLY A 304 25.00 19.79 9.00
C GLY A 304 24.61 18.61 8.10
N ALA A 305 25.03 17.39 8.47
CA ALA A 305 24.65 16.19 7.73
C ALA A 305 23.14 15.91 7.79
N ILE A 306 22.51 16.20 8.93
CA ILE A 306 21.07 15.99 9.15
C ILE A 306 20.26 16.98 8.31
N THR A 307 20.60 18.26 8.37
CA THR A 307 19.93 19.30 7.57
C THR A 307 20.14 19.08 6.07
N ALA A 308 21.34 18.64 5.66
CA ALA A 308 21.59 18.25 4.28
C ALA A 308 20.70 17.07 3.84
N ARG A 309 20.54 16.04 4.68
CA ARG A 309 19.70 14.87 4.37
C ARG A 309 18.20 15.21 4.33
N LEU A 310 17.71 16.04 5.26
CA LEU A 310 16.33 16.53 5.23
C LEU A 310 16.07 17.36 3.98
N ARG A 311 17.00 18.26 3.64
CA ARG A 311 16.91 19.06 2.42
C ARG A 311 16.87 18.16 1.19
N ASP A 312 17.79 17.20 1.08
CA ASP A 312 17.87 16.26 -0.03
C ASP A 312 16.59 15.41 -0.16
N TYR A 313 16.03 14.96 0.95
CA TYR A 313 14.74 14.27 0.96
C TYR A 313 13.63 15.16 0.37
N VAL A 314 13.49 16.40 0.85
CA VAL A 314 12.43 17.32 0.40
C VAL A 314 12.61 17.70 -1.06
N VAL A 315 13.83 18.04 -1.51
CA VAL A 315 14.04 18.64 -2.84
C VAL A 315 14.44 17.66 -3.93
N THR A 316 14.88 16.46 -3.58
CA THR A 316 15.38 15.44 -4.52
C THR A 316 14.53 14.19 -4.48
N GLU A 317 14.36 13.59 -3.31
CA GLU A 317 13.71 12.27 -3.21
C GLU A 317 12.19 12.35 -3.34
N LEU A 318 11.55 13.28 -2.64
CA LEU A 318 10.09 13.43 -2.66
C LEU A 318 9.54 13.76 -4.07
N PRO A 319 10.13 14.68 -4.85
CA PRO A 319 9.79 14.90 -6.26
C PRO A 319 10.16 13.72 -7.16
N GLY A 320 11.12 12.90 -6.74
CA GLY A 320 11.49 11.66 -7.42
C GLY A 320 10.33 10.66 -7.54
N TYR A 321 9.40 10.68 -6.57
CA TYR A 321 8.19 9.86 -6.58
C TYR A 321 7.05 10.42 -7.44
N ARG A 322 7.31 11.40 -8.31
CA ARG A 322 6.28 12.03 -9.17
C ARG A 322 5.41 11.04 -9.95
N SER A 323 5.97 9.92 -10.40
CA SER A 323 5.20 8.95 -11.20
C SER A 323 4.24 8.15 -10.32
N GLU A 324 4.69 7.73 -9.15
CA GLU A 324 3.92 7.01 -8.14
C GLU A 324 2.84 7.93 -7.55
N LEU A 325 3.22 9.14 -7.11
CA LEU A 325 2.29 10.12 -6.57
C LEU A 325 1.21 10.49 -7.59
N THR A 326 1.57 10.74 -8.86
CA THR A 326 0.57 11.02 -9.90
C THR A 326 -0.43 9.87 -10.02
N LEU A 327 0.03 8.61 -10.07
CA LEU A 327 -0.87 7.45 -10.19
C LEU A 327 -1.79 7.31 -8.98
N LEU A 328 -1.25 7.47 -7.76
CA LEU A 328 -2.03 7.30 -6.53
C LEU A 328 -3.03 8.45 -6.34
N MET A 329 -2.58 9.70 -6.53
CA MET A 329 -3.44 10.90 -6.41
C MET A 329 -4.55 10.89 -7.47
N MET A 330 -4.22 10.58 -8.73
CA MET A 330 -5.22 10.52 -9.78
C MET A 330 -6.18 9.34 -9.59
N ALA A 331 -5.74 8.21 -9.03
CA ALA A 331 -6.64 7.12 -8.69
C ALA A 331 -7.72 7.55 -7.69
N GLY A 332 -7.34 8.23 -6.60
CA GLY A 332 -8.30 8.77 -5.64
C GLY A 332 -9.21 9.82 -6.24
N TYR A 333 -8.66 10.75 -7.03
CA TYR A 333 -9.43 11.79 -7.70
C TYR A 333 -10.45 11.23 -8.69
N ILE A 334 -9.98 10.39 -9.63
CA ILE A 334 -10.80 9.75 -10.68
C ILE A 334 -11.87 8.88 -10.04
N GLY A 335 -11.55 8.13 -8.98
CA GLY A 335 -12.56 7.34 -8.28
C GLY A 335 -13.66 8.21 -7.67
N THR A 336 -13.31 9.31 -6.99
CA THR A 336 -14.30 10.23 -6.41
C THR A 336 -15.20 10.89 -7.47
N VAL A 337 -14.60 11.49 -8.52
CA VAL A 337 -15.37 12.15 -9.59
C VAL A 337 -16.14 11.12 -10.43
N GLY A 338 -15.47 10.02 -10.77
CA GLY A 338 -16.05 8.93 -11.55
C GLY A 338 -17.23 8.29 -10.84
N SER A 339 -17.16 8.11 -9.51
CA SER A 339 -18.27 7.54 -8.74
C SER A 339 -19.48 8.47 -8.74
N ALA A 340 -19.26 9.79 -8.58
CA ALA A 340 -20.34 10.78 -8.66
C ALA A 340 -21.05 10.78 -10.03
N LEU A 341 -20.34 10.49 -11.12
CA LEU A 341 -20.93 10.32 -12.45
C LEU A 341 -21.59 8.95 -12.64
N LEU A 342 -21.03 7.90 -12.04
CA LEU A 342 -21.45 6.52 -12.22
C LEU A 342 -22.70 6.17 -11.41
N VAL A 343 -22.84 6.67 -10.18
CA VAL A 343 -24.00 6.41 -9.31
C VAL A 343 -25.33 6.75 -10.02
N PRO A 344 -25.54 7.97 -10.56
CA PRO A 344 -26.79 8.30 -11.25
C PRO A 344 -26.99 7.51 -12.55
N LEU A 345 -25.91 7.12 -13.23
CA LEU A 345 -25.98 6.33 -14.45
C LEU A 345 -26.52 4.92 -14.18
N ILE A 346 -26.01 4.26 -13.14
CA ILE A 346 -26.45 2.93 -12.71
C ILE A 346 -27.92 2.98 -12.29
N ALA A 347 -28.30 3.98 -11.50
CA ALA A 347 -29.70 4.18 -11.09
C ALA A 347 -30.63 4.34 -12.30
N ARG A 348 -30.24 5.14 -13.31
CA ARG A 348 -31.00 5.32 -14.55
C ARG A 348 -31.09 4.07 -15.41
N ALA A 349 -30.08 3.20 -15.34
CA ALA A 349 -30.09 1.91 -16.02
C ALA A 349 -31.03 0.89 -15.37
N GLY A 350 -31.70 1.24 -14.26
CA GLY A 350 -32.60 0.34 -13.52
C GLY A 350 -31.87 -0.72 -12.69
N LEU A 351 -30.56 -0.55 -12.47
CA LEU A 351 -29.77 -1.44 -11.63
C LEU A 351 -29.86 -0.97 -10.18
N ASP A 352 -30.77 -1.58 -9.42
CA ASP A 352 -30.85 -1.36 -7.98
C ASP A 352 -29.88 -2.30 -7.25
N VAL A 353 -28.72 -1.77 -6.87
CA VAL A 353 -27.73 -2.51 -6.08
C VAL A 353 -28.28 -2.88 -4.70
N ALA A 354 -29.20 -2.09 -4.13
CA ALA A 354 -29.81 -2.37 -2.84
C ALA A 354 -30.77 -3.56 -2.88
N ALA A 355 -31.28 -3.92 -4.06
CA ALA A 355 -32.10 -5.12 -4.25
C ALA A 355 -31.26 -6.42 -4.27
N LEU A 356 -29.93 -6.34 -4.39
CA LEU A 356 -29.07 -7.52 -4.40
C LEU A 356 -28.92 -8.09 -2.97
N PRO A 357 -28.86 -9.43 -2.82
CA PRO A 357 -28.58 -10.03 -1.53
C PRO A 357 -27.24 -9.55 -0.94
N THR A 358 -27.21 -9.25 0.36
CA THR A 358 -26.01 -8.74 1.05
C THR A 358 -24.76 -9.60 0.81
N TRP A 359 -24.91 -10.94 0.87
CA TRP A 359 -23.79 -11.85 0.62
C TRP A 359 -23.19 -11.67 -0.78
N LEU A 360 -24.03 -11.40 -1.80
CA LEU A 360 -23.58 -11.23 -3.18
C LEU A 360 -22.79 -9.94 -3.34
N ILE A 361 -23.22 -8.86 -2.69
CA ILE A 361 -22.52 -7.57 -2.67
C ILE A 361 -21.13 -7.72 -2.04
N LEU A 362 -21.06 -8.40 -0.88
CA LEU A 362 -19.79 -8.65 -0.19
C LEU A 362 -18.84 -9.48 -1.04
N LEU A 363 -19.31 -10.55 -1.66
CA LEU A 363 -18.50 -11.36 -2.58
C LEU A 363 -18.09 -10.56 -3.82
N ALA A 364 -18.98 -9.72 -4.36
CA ALA A 364 -18.67 -8.88 -5.51
C ALA A 364 -17.47 -7.95 -5.20
N LEU A 365 -17.35 -7.39 -4.00
CA LEU A 365 -16.18 -6.61 -3.61
C LEU A 365 -14.89 -7.44 -3.62
N VAL A 366 -14.93 -8.68 -3.11
CA VAL A 366 -13.78 -9.59 -3.09
C VAL A 366 -13.29 -9.92 -4.51
N TRP A 367 -14.20 -10.09 -5.47
CA TRP A 367 -13.87 -10.55 -6.82
C TRP A 367 -13.72 -9.43 -7.86
N ILE A 368 -14.53 -8.38 -7.81
CA ILE A 368 -14.50 -7.30 -8.80
C ILE A 368 -13.24 -6.45 -8.64
N ILE A 369 -12.77 -6.18 -7.42
CA ILE A 369 -11.54 -5.39 -7.19
C ILE A 369 -10.30 -6.00 -7.88
N PRO A 370 -9.98 -7.31 -7.72
CA PRO A 370 -8.86 -7.92 -8.45
C PRO A 370 -9.11 -8.01 -9.96
N LEU A 371 -10.35 -8.18 -10.42
CA LEU A 371 -10.70 -8.21 -11.84
C LEU A 371 -10.51 -6.82 -12.50
N ALA A 372 -10.97 -5.76 -11.85
CA ALA A 372 -10.69 -4.37 -12.23
C ALA A 372 -9.16 -4.12 -12.26
N GLY A 373 -8.44 -4.74 -11.32
CA GLY A 373 -6.98 -4.83 -11.30
C GLY A 373 -6.35 -5.37 -12.59
N GLN A 374 -7.01 -6.29 -13.30
CA GLN A 374 -6.54 -6.80 -14.59
C GLN A 374 -6.73 -5.80 -15.74
N ALA A 375 -7.64 -4.84 -15.59
CA ALA A 375 -7.94 -3.80 -16.57
C ALA A 375 -7.18 -2.49 -16.35
N GLY A 376 -6.16 -2.49 -15.47
CA GLY A 376 -5.35 -1.29 -15.19
C GLY A 376 -5.85 -0.41 -14.06
N MET A 377 -6.98 -0.76 -13.43
CA MET A 377 -7.45 -0.06 -12.25
C MET A 377 -6.63 -0.51 -11.04
N ASN A 378 -5.78 0.36 -10.51
CA ASN A 378 -5.14 0.06 -9.24
C ASN A 378 -6.23 -0.07 -8.13
N PRO A 379 -5.93 -0.75 -7.02
CA PRO A 379 -6.92 -0.93 -5.95
C PRO A 379 -7.51 0.38 -5.40
N ILE A 380 -6.71 1.45 -5.36
CA ILE A 380 -7.19 2.79 -4.95
C ILE A 380 -8.33 3.23 -5.85
N LEU A 381 -8.14 3.20 -7.17
CA LEU A 381 -9.14 3.60 -8.14
C LEU A 381 -10.37 2.69 -8.07
N ALA A 382 -10.17 1.38 -8.01
CA ALA A 382 -11.27 0.42 -7.94
C ALA A 382 -12.14 0.67 -6.70
N VAL A 383 -11.55 0.85 -5.53
CA VAL A 383 -12.31 1.04 -4.29
C VAL A 383 -12.96 2.41 -4.22
N THR A 384 -12.24 3.48 -4.58
CA THR A 384 -12.82 4.84 -4.55
C THR A 384 -13.92 5.03 -5.59
N LEU A 385 -13.91 4.26 -6.69
CA LEU A 385 -14.98 4.24 -7.69
C LEU A 385 -16.18 3.38 -7.26
N LEU A 386 -15.93 2.17 -6.78
CA LEU A 386 -16.95 1.14 -6.56
C LEU A 386 -17.58 1.17 -5.17
N ALA A 387 -16.83 1.52 -4.12
CA ALA A 387 -17.37 1.50 -2.76
C ALA A 387 -18.58 2.43 -2.57
N PRO A 388 -18.63 3.65 -3.14
CA PRO A 388 -19.82 4.50 -3.01
C PRO A 388 -21.06 4.00 -3.78
N LEU A 389 -20.93 2.98 -4.64
CA LEU A 389 -22.07 2.31 -5.28
C LEU A 389 -22.77 1.32 -4.33
N VAL A 390 -22.09 0.91 -3.27
CA VAL A 390 -22.58 -0.09 -2.33
C VAL A 390 -23.52 0.59 -1.31
N PRO A 391 -24.69 -0.01 -1.01
CA PRO A 391 -25.56 0.49 0.05
C PRO A 391 -24.84 0.57 1.39
N ASP A 392 -25.30 1.44 2.28
CA ASP A 392 -24.71 1.51 3.62
C ASP A 392 -24.90 0.20 4.41
N ALA A 393 -24.04 -0.02 5.39
CA ALA A 393 -24.05 -1.27 6.15
C ALA A 393 -25.37 -1.51 6.90
N ALA A 394 -26.04 -0.44 7.33
CA ALA A 394 -27.34 -0.51 7.99
C ALA A 394 -28.43 -1.04 7.05
N THR A 395 -28.46 -0.58 5.80
CA THR A 395 -29.36 -1.09 4.75
C THR A 395 -29.07 -2.56 4.44
N LEU A 396 -27.80 -2.96 4.50
CA LEU A 396 -27.38 -4.34 4.27
C LEU A 396 -27.61 -5.27 5.48
N GLY A 397 -27.94 -4.72 6.65
CA GLY A 397 -28.17 -5.47 7.89
C GLY A 397 -26.89 -6.11 8.47
N ILE A 398 -25.73 -5.48 8.29
CA ILE A 398 -24.42 -6.01 8.72
C ILE A 398 -23.60 -4.95 9.47
N ASP A 399 -22.61 -5.41 10.23
CA ASP A 399 -21.61 -4.51 10.81
C ASP A 399 -20.79 -3.82 9.68
N PRO A 400 -20.54 -2.50 9.74
CA PRO A 400 -19.82 -1.79 8.68
C PRO A 400 -18.37 -2.26 8.49
N VAL A 401 -17.74 -2.86 9.51
CA VAL A 401 -16.42 -3.47 9.38
C VAL A 401 -16.45 -4.65 8.40
N ALA A 402 -17.58 -5.33 8.20
CA ALA A 402 -17.71 -6.39 7.20
C ALA A 402 -17.43 -5.89 5.78
N LEU A 403 -17.86 -4.66 5.44
CA LEU A 403 -17.53 -4.01 4.18
C LEU A 403 -16.02 -3.73 4.09
N VAL A 404 -15.39 -3.27 5.17
CA VAL A 404 -13.94 -3.05 5.23
C VAL A 404 -13.17 -4.36 5.02
N VAL A 405 -13.61 -5.46 5.62
CA VAL A 405 -13.01 -6.79 5.42
C VAL A 405 -13.16 -7.24 3.97
N ALA A 406 -14.33 -7.08 3.36
CA ALA A 406 -14.57 -7.43 1.95
C ALA A 406 -13.70 -6.61 0.99
N ILE A 407 -13.63 -5.29 1.19
CA ILE A 407 -12.82 -4.39 0.37
C ILE A 407 -11.33 -4.73 0.51
N THR A 408 -10.84 -4.91 1.74
CA THR A 408 -9.42 -5.22 1.97
C THR A 408 -9.04 -6.62 1.46
N ALA A 409 -9.95 -7.60 1.50
CA ALA A 409 -9.77 -8.89 0.85
C ALA A 409 -9.60 -8.76 -0.67
N GLY A 410 -10.46 -8.00 -1.34
CA GLY A 410 -10.30 -7.68 -2.76
C GLY A 410 -8.98 -6.96 -3.07
N TRP A 411 -8.54 -6.07 -2.18
CA TRP A 411 -7.26 -5.37 -2.28
C TRP A 411 -6.06 -6.31 -2.21
N VAL A 412 -6.09 -7.27 -1.29
CA VAL A 412 -5.06 -8.31 -1.15
C VAL A 412 -4.97 -9.12 -2.45
N LEU A 413 -6.10 -9.60 -2.97
CA LEU A 413 -6.15 -10.37 -4.22
C LEU A 413 -5.65 -9.56 -5.42
N SER A 414 -5.97 -8.27 -5.47
CA SER A 414 -5.49 -7.38 -6.52
C SER A 414 -3.98 -7.17 -6.43
N GLY A 415 -3.43 -7.00 -5.23
CA GLY A 415 -1.97 -6.92 -5.00
C GLY A 415 -1.21 -8.22 -5.36
N ILE A 416 -1.91 -9.35 -5.41
CA ILE A 416 -1.35 -10.65 -5.82
C ILE A 416 -1.39 -10.81 -7.35
N THR A 417 -2.52 -10.48 -7.97
CA THR A 417 -2.84 -10.90 -9.34
C THR A 417 -2.71 -9.79 -10.39
N SER A 418 -2.90 -8.51 -10.03
CA SER A 418 -2.95 -7.42 -11.02
C SER A 418 -1.57 -7.14 -11.62
N PRO A 419 -1.40 -7.14 -12.96
CA PRO A 419 -0.13 -6.84 -13.61
C PRO A 419 0.26 -5.35 -13.57
N PHE A 420 -0.61 -4.50 -13.05
CA PHE A 420 -0.42 -3.05 -12.94
C PHE A 420 -0.05 -2.61 -11.52
N THR A 421 -0.04 -3.53 -10.56
CA THR A 421 0.36 -3.24 -9.19
C THR A 421 1.88 -3.26 -9.06
N ALA A 422 2.43 -2.35 -8.25
CA ALA A 422 3.87 -2.30 -8.00
C ALA A 422 4.42 -3.62 -7.43
N THR A 423 3.60 -4.35 -6.67
CA THR A 423 3.94 -5.67 -6.13
C THR A 423 4.29 -6.68 -7.23
N THR A 424 3.42 -6.87 -8.22
CA THR A 424 3.68 -7.83 -9.33
C THR A 424 4.73 -7.31 -10.30
N LEU A 425 4.78 -6.00 -10.56
CA LEU A 425 5.76 -5.37 -11.45
C LEU A 425 7.19 -5.53 -10.91
N LEU A 426 7.42 -5.27 -9.62
CA LEU A 426 8.73 -5.43 -9.00
C LEU A 426 9.17 -6.89 -9.00
N ILE A 427 8.26 -7.80 -8.67
CA ILE A 427 8.56 -9.24 -8.68
C ILE A 427 8.87 -9.74 -10.10
N GLY A 428 8.10 -9.30 -11.10
CA GLY A 428 8.35 -9.62 -12.50
C GLY A 428 9.70 -9.11 -12.97
N SER A 429 10.05 -7.88 -12.59
CA SER A 429 11.36 -7.28 -12.88
C SER A 429 12.51 -8.09 -12.26
N PHE A 430 12.40 -8.52 -11.00
CA PHE A 430 13.44 -9.35 -10.36
C PHE A 430 13.53 -10.75 -10.93
N ALA A 431 12.39 -11.33 -11.32
CA ALA A 431 12.32 -12.66 -11.90
C ALA A 431 12.66 -12.71 -13.40
N GLY A 432 12.79 -11.55 -14.07
CA GLY A 432 12.97 -11.48 -15.52
C GLY A 432 11.76 -11.97 -16.31
N ILE A 433 10.55 -11.85 -15.77
CA ILE A 433 9.29 -12.28 -16.42
C ILE A 433 8.22 -11.18 -16.36
N SER A 434 7.18 -11.30 -17.18
CA SER A 434 6.08 -10.33 -17.18
C SER A 434 5.29 -10.37 -15.86
N ALA A 435 4.79 -9.20 -15.43
CA ALA A 435 3.93 -9.08 -14.26
C ALA A 435 2.64 -9.91 -14.37
N GLN A 436 2.11 -10.06 -15.59
CA GLN A 436 0.98 -10.95 -15.88
C GLN A 436 1.31 -12.41 -15.54
N LYS A 437 2.51 -12.89 -15.89
CA LYS A 437 2.95 -14.24 -15.55
C LYS A 437 3.12 -14.41 -14.04
N VAL A 438 3.61 -13.38 -13.33
CA VAL A 438 3.66 -13.40 -11.86
C VAL A 438 2.26 -13.52 -11.25
N GLY A 439 1.32 -12.68 -11.69
CA GLY A 439 -0.04 -12.65 -11.15
C GLY A 439 -0.86 -13.91 -11.47
N LEU A 440 -0.97 -14.24 -12.76
CA LEU A 440 -1.88 -15.28 -13.24
C LEU A 440 -1.27 -16.69 -13.18
N VAL A 441 0.04 -16.83 -13.42
CA VAL A 441 0.69 -18.15 -13.49
C VAL A 441 1.38 -18.50 -12.18
N TRP A 442 2.21 -17.62 -11.62
CA TRP A 442 2.92 -17.94 -10.38
C TRP A 442 2.02 -17.90 -9.16
N ASN A 443 1.06 -16.97 -9.13
CA ASN A 443 0.09 -16.86 -8.04
C ASN A 443 -1.29 -17.43 -8.36
N GLY A 444 -1.57 -17.95 -9.55
CA GLY A 444 -2.93 -18.36 -9.95
C GLY A 444 -3.66 -19.25 -8.94
N ALA A 445 -3.09 -20.42 -8.62
CA ALA A 445 -3.68 -21.33 -7.63
C ALA A 445 -3.78 -20.71 -6.23
N TYR A 446 -2.74 -19.98 -5.81
CA TYR A 446 -2.73 -19.28 -4.52
C TYR A 446 -3.82 -18.21 -4.42
N ALA A 447 -4.00 -17.42 -5.48
CA ALA A 447 -5.00 -16.38 -5.57
C ALA A 447 -6.41 -16.95 -5.58
N LEU A 448 -6.65 -18.05 -6.29
CA LEU A 448 -7.95 -18.72 -6.31
C LEU A 448 -8.32 -19.28 -4.91
N ILE A 449 -7.37 -19.95 -4.25
CA ILE A 449 -7.58 -20.46 -2.89
C ILE A 449 -7.83 -19.29 -1.93
N CYS A 450 -7.04 -18.22 -2.00
CA CYS A 450 -7.29 -17.03 -1.20
C CYS A 450 -8.65 -16.41 -1.52
N ALA A 451 -9.07 -16.34 -2.78
CA ALA A 451 -10.35 -15.74 -3.15
C ALA A 451 -11.52 -16.51 -2.54
N VAL A 452 -11.48 -17.85 -2.56
CA VAL A 452 -12.48 -18.70 -1.93
C VAL A 452 -12.42 -18.58 -0.39
N THR A 453 -11.25 -18.71 0.21
CA THR A 453 -11.11 -18.64 1.68
C THR A 453 -11.51 -17.26 2.22
N LEU A 454 -11.14 -16.18 1.53
CA LEU A 454 -11.51 -14.82 1.93
C LEU A 454 -13.00 -14.54 1.67
N SER A 455 -13.59 -15.11 0.62
CA SER A 455 -15.05 -15.07 0.42
C SER A 455 -15.78 -15.70 1.62
N ILE A 456 -15.34 -16.89 2.05
CA ILE A 456 -15.91 -17.55 3.23
C ILE A 456 -15.69 -16.69 4.48
N TRP A 457 -14.47 -16.20 4.71
CA TRP A 457 -14.17 -15.36 5.87
C TRP A 457 -15.02 -14.08 5.94
N VAL A 458 -15.21 -13.40 4.81
CA VAL A 458 -16.05 -12.19 4.73
C VAL A 458 -17.49 -12.51 5.12
N LEU A 459 -18.05 -13.61 4.62
CA LEU A 459 -19.42 -14.03 4.96
C LEU A 459 -19.55 -14.48 6.41
N VAL A 460 -18.57 -15.23 6.92
CA VAL A 460 -18.48 -15.63 8.33
C VAL A 460 -18.45 -14.39 9.22
N TYR A 461 -17.63 -13.40 8.89
CA TYR A 461 -17.57 -12.15 9.63
C TYR A 461 -18.91 -11.42 9.60
N ALA A 462 -19.50 -11.26 8.41
CA ALA A 462 -20.72 -10.47 8.23
C ALA A 462 -21.97 -11.02 8.91
N PHE A 463 -22.06 -12.34 9.09
CA PHE A 463 -23.29 -13.00 9.57
C PHE A 463 -23.16 -13.68 10.93
N LEU A 464 -21.95 -13.79 11.50
CA LEU A 464 -21.72 -14.42 12.81
C LEU A 464 -21.11 -13.50 13.87
N PHE A 465 -20.60 -12.34 13.47
CA PHE A 465 -20.05 -11.31 14.34
C PHE A 465 -20.78 -10.00 14.09
#